data_AF-E6LM76-F1
#
_entry.id   AF-E6LM76-F1
#
_cell.length_a   1.000
_cell.length_b   1.000
_cell.length_c   1.000
_cell.angle_alpha   90.00
_cell.angle_beta   90.00
_cell.angle_gamma   90.00
#
_symmetry.space_group_name_H-M   'P 1'
#
loop_
_entity.id
_entity.type
_entity.pdbx_description
1 polymer ?
#
loop_
_entity_poly.entity_id
_entity_poly.type
_entity_poly.pdbx_seq_one_letter_code
_entity_poly.pdbx_strand_id
1 'polypeptide(L)' 'MVTGIDSFKEWFKGSEEQYAIIGGTECDILMTEEGLDFRATKDIDLVLIIEAVDANFVKKFWEYVNQAGYEH' A
#
# COMPACT_ATOMS: atom_id res chain seq x y z
N MET A 1 4.04 3.70 14.71
CA MET A 1 3.92 2.57 13.74
C MET A 1 2.57 2.68 13.08
N VAL A 2 2.55 2.96 11.77
CA VAL A 2 1.34 3.08 10.98
C VAL A 2 0.83 1.68 10.70
N THR A 3 -0.20 1.25 11.43
CA THR A 3 -0.57 -0.16 11.58
C THR A 3 -1.09 -0.82 10.28
N GLY A 4 -1.52 -0.03 9.28
CA GLY A 4 -1.99 -0.53 7.98
C GLY A 4 -0.90 -0.70 6.93
N ILE A 5 -0.01 0.30 6.78
CA ILE A 5 0.96 0.35 5.68
C ILE A 5 2.08 -0.70 5.82
N ASP A 6 2.50 -1.02 7.04
CA ASP A 6 3.52 -2.03 7.28
C ASP A 6 3.02 -3.42 6.86
N SER A 7 1.75 -3.74 7.16
CA SER A 7 1.12 -5.00 6.73
C SER A 7 0.98 -5.09 5.21
N PHE A 8 0.64 -3.96 4.56
CA PHE A 8 0.50 -3.87 3.12
C PHE A 8 1.85 -4.11 2.44
N LYS A 9 2.91 -3.41 2.88
CA LYS A 9 4.26 -3.59 2.34
C LYS A 9 4.78 -5.01 2.47
N GLU A 10 4.63 -5.62 3.64
CA GLU A 10 5.05 -7.00 3.84
C GLU A 10 4.25 -7.96 2.96
N TRP A 11 2.94 -7.74 2.81
CA TRP A 11 2.11 -8.54 1.90
C TRP A 11 2.58 -8.41 0.45
N PHE A 12 2.80 -7.19 -0.03
CA PHE A 12 3.13 -6.89 -1.43
C PHE A 12 4.62 -6.84 -1.75
N LYS A 13 5.48 -7.32 -0.85
CA LYS A 13 6.91 -7.46 -1.11
C LYS A 13 7.16 -8.28 -2.38
N GLY A 14 8.01 -7.76 -3.27
CA GLY A 14 8.28 -8.33 -4.60
C GLY A 14 7.26 -7.96 -5.68
N SER A 15 6.29 -7.10 -5.37
CA SER A 15 5.29 -6.58 -6.31
C SER A 15 5.37 -5.05 -6.46
N GLU A 16 6.48 -4.44 -6.05
CA GLU A 16 6.67 -2.98 -5.99
C GLU A 16 6.60 -2.31 -7.37
N GLU A 17 6.88 -3.03 -8.45
CA GLU A 17 6.77 -2.51 -9.82
C GLU A 17 5.32 -2.50 -10.34
N GLN A 18 4.37 -3.08 -9.60
CA GLN A 18 2.99 -3.30 -10.04
C GLN A 18 2.01 -2.23 -9.50
N TYR A 19 2.45 -1.40 -8.54
CA TYR A 19 1.64 -0.34 -7.94
C TYR A 19 2.50 0.83 -7.46
N ALA A 20 1.86 1.97 -7.25
CA ALA A 20 2.44 3.09 -6.50
C ALA A 20 1.42 3.55 -5.45
N ILE A 21 1.87 3.80 -4.22
CA ILE A 21 1.04 4.39 -3.16
C ILE A 21 0.96 5.90 -3.41
N ILE A 22 -0.24 6.45 -3.40
CA ILE A 22 -0.52 7.88 -3.67
C ILE A 22 -1.29 8.51 -2.48
N GLY A 23 -1.84 9.71 -2.67
CA GLY A 23 -2.62 10.41 -1.65
C GLY A 23 -1.77 11.34 -0.77
N GLY A 24 -2.32 11.79 0.37
CA GLY A 24 -1.60 12.70 1.29
C GLY A 24 -0.32 12.10 1.91
N THR A 25 -0.03 10.85 1.58
CA THR A 25 0.93 9.93 2.18
C THR A 25 1.89 9.36 1.10
N GLU A 26 2.24 10.15 0.09
CA GLU A 26 3.52 9.95 -0.62
C GLU A 26 4.72 10.34 0.30
N CYS A 27 4.43 11.07 1.39
CA CYS A 27 5.36 11.89 2.16
C CYS A 27 6.21 11.27 3.29
N ASP A 28 6.10 9.99 3.69
CA ASP A 28 6.86 9.52 4.89
C ASP A 28 7.78 8.30 4.66
N ILE A 29 7.58 7.53 3.59
CA ILE A 29 8.47 6.43 3.22
C ILE A 29 9.56 6.90 2.25
N LEU A 30 9.32 7.99 1.52
CA LEU A 30 10.38 8.75 0.83
C LEU A 30 11.09 9.75 1.77
N MET A 31 10.46 10.20 2.87
CA MET A 31 11.00 11.22 3.80
C MET A 31 11.29 10.71 5.22
N THR A 32 11.78 9.47 5.36
CA THR A 32 12.41 9.04 6.62
C THR A 32 13.78 9.73 6.83
N GLU A 33 13.82 11.06 6.78
CA GLU A 33 14.93 11.91 7.24
C GLU A 33 14.52 12.89 8.36
N GLU A 34 13.22 13.23 8.54
CA GLU A 34 12.86 14.44 9.33
C GLU A 34 11.81 14.24 10.45
N GLY A 35 11.55 13.02 10.91
CA GLY A 35 10.98 12.76 12.24
C GLY A 35 9.72 13.55 12.65
N LEU A 36 8.70 13.64 11.79
CA LEU A 36 7.45 14.32 12.12
C LEU A 36 6.27 13.36 12.31
N ASP A 37 5.46 13.68 13.32
CA ASP A 37 4.40 12.83 13.87
C ASP A 37 3.16 12.85 12.97
N PHE A 38 3.00 11.83 12.11
CA PHE A 38 1.85 11.76 11.21
C PHE A 38 0.63 11.12 11.88
N ARG A 39 -0.54 11.77 11.69
CA ARG A 39 -1.84 11.21 12.10
C ARG A 39 -2.18 10.06 11.17
N ALA A 40 -2.19 8.84 11.70
CA ALA A 40 -2.67 7.65 11.00
C ALA A 40 -4.04 7.91 10.35
N THR A 41 -4.08 7.99 9.02
CA THR A 41 -5.32 7.95 8.24
C THR A 41 -5.78 6.50 8.15
N LYS A 42 -7.10 6.29 8.07
CA LYS A 42 -7.70 4.95 8.08
C LYS A 42 -7.51 4.18 6.76
N ASP A 43 -7.14 4.89 5.70
CA ASP A 43 -7.24 4.41 4.32
C ASP A 43 -5.88 4.48 3.61
N ILE A 44 -5.67 3.63 2.60
CA ILE A 44 -4.47 3.56 1.74
C ILE A 44 -4.89 3.93 0.31
N ASP A 45 -4.40 5.05 -0.21
CA ASP A 45 -4.60 5.41 -1.62
C ASP A 45 -3.46 4.80 -2.47
N LEU A 46 -3.81 4.12 -3.57
CA LEU A 46 -2.82 3.53 -4.47
C LEU A 46 -3.29 3.55 -5.92
N VAL A 47 -2.33 3.58 -6.85
CA VAL A 47 -2.53 3.38 -8.29
C VAL A 47 -1.86 2.09 -8.74
N LEU A 48 -2.45 1.43 -9.74
CA LEU A 48 -1.91 0.21 -10.34
C LEU A 48 -1.20 0.51 -11.65
N ILE A 49 -0.03 -0.09 -11.83
CA ILE A 49 0.74 0.04 -13.07
C ILE A 49 0.30 -1.10 -14.00
N ILE A 50 -0.72 -0.81 -14.83
CA ILE A 50 -1.40 -1.83 -15.64
C ILE A 50 -0.44 -2.63 -16.53
N GLU A 51 0.64 -2.01 -17.02
CA GLU A 51 1.65 -2.68 -17.86
C GLU A 51 2.51 -3.70 -17.10
N ALA A 52 2.59 -3.59 -15.76
CA ALA A 52 3.35 -4.49 -14.89
C ALA A 52 2.46 -5.43 -14.06
N VAL A 53 1.14 -5.22 -14.06
CA VAL A 53 0.17 -6.07 -13.37
C VAL A 53 -0.07 -7.35 -14.15
N ASP A 54 -0.03 -8.48 -13.44
CA ASP A 54 -0.40 -9.78 -13.97
C ASP A 54 -1.54 -10.43 -13.16
N ALA A 55 -2.03 -11.58 -13.64
CA ALA A 55 -3.12 -12.30 -12.97
C ALA A 55 -2.75 -12.72 -11.52
N ASN A 56 -1.47 -12.95 -11.23
CA ASN A 56 -1.01 -13.33 -9.90
C ASN A 56 -1.13 -12.16 -8.92
N PHE A 57 -0.73 -10.96 -9.36
CA PHE A 57 -0.87 -9.75 -8.57
C PHE A 57 -2.33 -9.44 -8.28
N VAL A 58 -3.22 -9.50 -9.29
CA VAL A 58 -4.65 -9.24 -9.09
C VAL A 58 -5.25 -10.22 -8.09
N LYS A 59 -4.88 -11.50 -8.16
CA LYS A 59 -5.33 -12.51 -7.20
C LYS A 59 -4.84 -12.18 -5.78
N LYS A 60 -3.54 -11.91 -5.63
CA LYS A 60 -2.91 -11.52 -4.37
C LYS A 60 -3.52 -10.25 -3.78
N PHE A 61 -3.92 -9.30 -4.64
CA PHE A 61 -4.57 -8.06 -4.25
C PHE A 61 -5.95 -8.31 -3.66
N TRP A 62 -6.78 -9.11 -4.34
CA TRP A 62 -8.10 -9.48 -3.81
C TRP A 62 -8.01 -10.31 -2.53
N GLU A 63 -7.02 -11.19 -2.39
CA GLU A 63 -6.78 -11.93 -1.14
C GLU A 63 -6.48 -10.96 0.02
N TYR A 64 -5.66 -9.93 -0.22
CA TYR A 64 -5.38 -8.90 0.79
C TYR A 64 -6.63 -8.14 1.20
N VAL A 65 -7.40 -7.62 0.24
CA VAL A 65 -8.64 -6.86 0.48
C VAL A 65 -9.61 -7.66 1.37
N ASN A 66 -9.80 -8.94 1.05
CA ASN A 66 -10.66 -9.84 1.82
C ASN A 66 -10.10 -10.13 3.23
N GLN A 67 -8.80 -10.42 3.35
CA GLN A 67 -8.19 -10.77 4.64
C GLN A 67 -8.11 -9.58 5.60
N ALA A 68 -7.87 -8.38 5.08
CA ALA A 68 -7.84 -7.15 5.86
C ALA A 68 -9.25 -6.62 6.19
N GLY A 69 -10.31 -7.27 5.69
CA GLY A 69 -11.69 -6.93 6.02
C GLY A 69 -12.16 -5.60 5.42
N TYR A 70 -11.60 -5.21 4.28
CA TYR A 70 -12.07 -4.03 3.56
C TYR A 70 -13.45 -4.33 2.96
N GLU A 71 -14.43 -3.49 3.31
CA GLU A 71 -15.81 -3.54 2.80
C GLU A 71 -16.07 -2.34 1.88
N HIS A 72 -17.05 -2.45 0.97
CA HIS A 72 -17.43 -1.40 0.01
C HIS A 72 -18.15 -0.22 0.65
#